data_AF-A0AAV0XWB6-F1
#
_entry.id   AF-A0AAV0XWB6-F1
#
_cell.length_a   1.000
_cell.length_b   1.000
_cell.length_c   1.000
_cell.angle_alpha   90.00
_cell.angle_beta   90.00
_cell.angle_gamma   90.00
#
_symmetry.space_group_name_H-M   'P 1'
#
loop_
_entity.id
_entity.type
_entity.pdbx_description
1 polymer ?
#
loop_
_entity_poly.entity_id
_entity_poly.type
_entity_poly.pdbx_seq_one_letter_code
_entity_poly.pdbx_strand_id
1 'polypeptide(L)'
;MQFVGKNGKAVRVPTLKNWSTTIRGFQTLSKILWNKGIKSLLPRHLNQDSLECFFGAIRSVGCSKPTCSIFISSYKTLLLNNLVSSHSLGANCEDFNEDSLMSYKHLFSFQQEEYPKPTST
;
A
#
# COMPACT_ATOMS: atom_id res chain seq x y z
N MET A 1 18.64 26.15 6.97
CA MET A 1 18.64 26.48 5.53
C MET A 1 17.35 27.21 5.19
N GLN A 2 17.46 28.39 4.60
CA GLN A 2 16.33 29.20 4.14
C GLN A 2 16.49 29.38 2.63
N PHE A 3 15.50 28.93 1.85
CA PHE A 3 15.53 29.06 0.39
C PHE A 3 14.94 30.42 0.03
N VAL A 4 15.44 31.05 -1.03
CA VAL A 4 14.95 32.33 -1.51
C VAL A 4 14.29 32.10 -2.86
N GLY A 5 13.03 32.50 -2.99
CA GLY A 5 12.28 32.43 -4.24
C GLY A 5 12.72 33.51 -5.22
N LYS A 6 12.27 33.41 -6.48
CA LYS A 6 12.56 34.43 -7.53
C LYS A 6 12.14 35.85 -7.13
N ASN A 7 11.23 36.00 -6.19
CA ASN A 7 10.74 37.26 -5.63
C ASN A 7 11.58 37.77 -4.44
N GLY A 8 12.73 37.16 -4.14
CA GLY A 8 13.58 37.52 -3.01
C GLY A 8 13.03 37.12 -1.64
N LYS A 9 11.85 36.49 -1.58
CA LYS A 9 11.22 36.08 -0.31
C LYS A 9 11.69 34.70 0.11
N ALA A 10 11.72 34.48 1.42
CA ALA A 10 11.96 33.16 1.97
C ALA A 10 10.87 32.17 1.50
N VAL A 11 11.30 31.04 0.96
CA VAL A 11 10.44 29.94 0.51
C VAL A 11 10.68 28.75 1.42
N ARG A 12 9.57 28.16 1.85
CA ARG A 12 9.57 26.87 2.55
C ARG A 12 9.44 25.76 1.53
N VAL A 13 10.50 25.00 1.30
CA VAL A 13 10.50 23.84 0.41
C VAL A 13 9.94 22.62 1.17
N PRO A 14 8.75 22.10 0.82
CA PRO A 14 8.15 20.99 1.55
C PRO A 14 9.01 19.72 1.54
N THR A 15 9.69 19.45 0.43
CA THR A 15 10.56 18.27 0.26
C THR A 15 11.63 18.19 1.34
N LEU A 16 12.32 19.29 1.64
CA LEU A 16 13.38 19.30 2.65
C LEU A 16 12.85 19.22 4.07
N LYS A 17 11.70 19.83 4.33
CA LYS A 17 10.98 19.66 5.60
C LYS A 17 10.63 18.17 5.80
N ASN A 18 10.04 17.55 4.78
CA ASN A 18 9.61 16.15 4.83
C ASN A 18 10.81 15.21 4.91
N TRP A 19 11.92 15.50 4.22
CA TRP A 19 13.16 14.75 4.35
C TRP A 19 13.71 14.75 5.78
N SER A 20 13.71 15.92 6.42
CA SER A 20 14.07 16.04 7.85
C SER A 20 13.12 15.26 8.76
N THR A 21 11.82 15.23 8.43
CA THR A 21 10.84 14.38 9.14
C THR A 21 11.15 12.90 8.96
N THR A 22 11.41 12.45 7.73
CA THR A 22 11.74 11.06 7.41
C THR A 22 12.97 10.59 8.17
N ILE A 23 14.07 11.35 8.16
CA ILE A 23 15.29 11.00 8.91
C ILE A 23 15.00 10.87 10.40
N ARG A 24 14.25 11.81 10.99
CA ARG A 24 13.86 11.74 12.41
C ARG A 24 12.97 10.53 12.71
N GLY A 25 12.09 10.17 11.78
CA GLY A 25 11.28 8.95 11.84
C GLY A 25 12.15 7.70 11.88
N PHE A 26 13.10 7.56 10.96
CA PHE A 26 14.04 6.44 10.94
C PHE A 26 14.86 6.35 12.23
N GLN A 27 15.40 7.47 12.73
CA GLN A 27 16.13 7.49 14.00
C GLN A 27 15.28 7.02 15.19
N THR A 28 14.00 7.41 15.21
CA THR A 28 13.05 7.01 16.25
C THR A 28 12.73 5.53 16.15
N LEU A 29 12.40 5.06 14.96
CA LEU A 29 12.06 3.66 14.70
C LEU A 29 13.26 2.74 15.01
N SER A 30 14.46 3.11 14.58
CA SER A 30 15.68 2.34 14.90
C SER A 30 15.89 2.17 16.40
N LYS A 31 15.65 3.21 17.22
CA LYS A 31 15.75 3.09 18.69
C LYS A 31 14.70 2.14 19.25
N ILE A 32 13.45 2.24 18.79
CA ILE A 32 12.36 1.36 19.22
C ILE A 32 12.67 -0.10 18.88
N LEU A 33 13.10 -0.36 17.64
CA LEU A 33 13.44 -1.69 17.16
C LEU A 33 14.65 -2.27 17.90
N TRP A 34 15.67 -1.45 18.14
CA TRP A 34 16.86 -1.87 18.89
C TRP A 34 16.53 -2.35 20.29
N ASN A 35 15.64 -1.63 20.99
CA ASN A 35 15.15 -1.99 22.32
C ASN A 35 14.29 -3.27 22.31
N LYS A 36 13.71 -3.63 21.16
CA LYS A 36 12.99 -4.90 20.93
C LYS A 36 13.90 -6.03 20.43
N GLY A 37 15.22 -5.83 20.39
CA GLY A 37 16.18 -6.82 19.92
C GLY A 37 16.34 -6.90 18.40
N ILE A 38 15.63 -6.07 17.63
CA ILE A 38 15.73 -6.01 16.16
C ILE A 38 16.87 -5.07 15.80
N LYS A 39 17.92 -5.60 15.16
CA LYS A 39 19.19 -4.89 14.91
C LYS A 39 19.30 -4.28 13.52
N SER A 40 18.46 -4.69 12.59
CA SER A 40 18.42 -4.17 11.22
C SER A 40 16.98 -3.92 10.80
N LEU A 41 16.82 -2.94 9.91
CA LEU A 41 15.55 -2.53 9.32
C LEU A 41 15.82 -2.30 7.84
N LEU A 42 15.08 -2.95 6.96
CA LEU A 42 15.18 -2.72 5.53
C LEU A 42 14.31 -1.50 5.16
N PRO A 43 14.88 -0.36 4.71
CA PRO A 43 14.10 0.83 4.40
C PRO A 43 13.11 0.65 3.25
N ARG A 44 13.31 -0.37 2.39
CA ARG A 44 12.39 -0.72 1.30
C ARG A 44 10.97 -0.97 1.82
N HIS A 45 10.82 -1.59 3.00
CA HIS A 45 9.49 -1.88 3.56
C HIS A 45 8.80 -0.64 4.15
N LEU A 46 9.44 0.54 4.11
CA LEU A 46 8.92 1.79 4.68
C LEU A 46 8.62 2.85 3.62
N ASN A 47 8.49 2.43 2.36
CA ASN A 47 8.04 3.27 1.27
C ASN A 47 6.65 2.86 0.78
N GLN A 48 6.16 3.55 -0.26
CA GLN A 48 4.82 3.30 -0.82
C GLN A 48 4.87 2.40 -2.06
N ASP A 49 6.03 1.85 -2.43
CA ASP A 49 6.23 1.12 -3.68
C ASP A 49 5.29 -0.09 -3.77
N SER A 50 5.16 -0.86 -2.68
CA SER A 50 4.25 -2.03 -2.65
C SER A 50 2.79 -1.63 -2.88
N LEU A 51 2.39 -0.44 -2.41
CA LEU A 51 1.05 0.09 -2.63
C LEU A 51 0.86 0.57 -4.08
N GLU A 52 1.88 1.21 -4.66
CA GLU A 52 1.88 1.61 -6.06
C GLU A 52 1.83 0.39 -7.00
N CYS A 53 2.57 -0.67 -6.67
CA CYS A 53 2.54 -1.96 -7.35
C CYS A 53 1.16 -2.61 -7.26
N PHE A 54 0.55 -2.61 -6.06
CA PHE A 54 -0.82 -3.09 -5.86
C PHE A 54 -1.83 -2.35 -6.74
N PHE A 55 -1.76 -1.01 -6.78
CA PHE A 55 -2.63 -0.25 -7.68
C PHE A 55 -2.32 -0.51 -9.17
N GLY A 56 -1.08 -0.82 -9.51
CA GLY A 56 -0.69 -1.31 -10.85
C GLY A 56 -1.41 -2.60 -11.21
N ALA A 57 -1.39 -3.59 -10.30
CA ALA A 57 -2.06 -4.87 -10.49
C ALA A 57 -3.59 -4.73 -10.59
N ILE A 58 -4.20 -3.85 -9.80
CA ILE A 58 -5.65 -3.57 -9.91
C ILE A 58 -5.99 -3.02 -11.30
N ARG A 59 -5.16 -2.09 -11.81
CA ARG A 59 -5.37 -1.51 -13.14
C ARG A 59 -5.13 -2.49 -14.28
N SER A 60 -4.24 -3.47 -14.10
CA SER A 60 -3.98 -4.49 -15.12
C SER A 60 -5.11 -5.52 -15.25
N VAL A 61 -5.76 -5.87 -14.14
CA VAL A 61 -6.90 -6.80 -14.12
C VAL A 61 -8.22 -6.12 -14.49
N GLY A 62 -8.46 -4.92 -13.98
CA GLY A 62 -9.70 -4.17 -14.22
C GLY A 62 -9.59 -3.25 -15.42
N CYS A 63 -9.25 -1.99 -15.16
CA CYS A 63 -9.02 -0.97 -16.18
C CYS A 63 -8.12 0.15 -15.62
N SER A 64 -7.64 1.05 -16.48
CA SER A 64 -6.71 2.12 -16.10
C SER A 64 -7.26 3.11 -15.06
N LYS A 65 -8.59 3.30 -15.03
CA LYS A 65 -9.31 4.21 -14.12
C LYS A 65 -10.54 3.50 -13.56
N PRO A 66 -10.37 2.57 -12.60
CA PRO A 66 -11.48 1.78 -12.08
C PRO A 66 -12.45 2.64 -11.27
N THR A 67 -13.74 2.38 -11.40
CA THR A 67 -14.73 2.83 -10.40
C THR A 67 -14.55 2.02 -9.11
N CYS A 68 -15.17 2.44 -8.00
CA CYS A 68 -15.10 1.68 -6.75
C CYS A 68 -15.57 0.21 -6.91
N SER A 69 -16.62 -0.03 -7.71
CA SER A 69 -17.12 -1.38 -7.98
C SER A 69 -16.10 -2.23 -8.75
N ILE A 70 -15.47 -1.66 -9.79
CA ILE A 70 -14.44 -2.34 -10.56
C ILE A 70 -13.22 -2.62 -9.68
N PHE A 71 -12.80 -1.66 -8.86
CA PHE A 71 -11.70 -1.84 -7.92
C PHE A 71 -11.93 -3.03 -6.97
N ILE A 72 -13.12 -3.10 -6.36
CA ILE A 72 -13.50 -4.20 -5.46
C ILE A 72 -13.47 -5.53 -6.21
N SER A 73 -14.02 -5.58 -7.43
CA SER A 73 -14.03 -6.81 -8.22
C SER A 73 -12.62 -7.24 -8.61
N SER A 74 -11.78 -6.32 -9.09
CA SER A 74 -10.38 -6.59 -9.44
C SER A 74 -9.57 -7.04 -8.23
N TYR A 75 -9.80 -6.43 -7.06
CA TYR A 75 -9.16 -6.86 -5.82
C TYR A 75 -9.55 -8.31 -5.46
N LYS A 76 -10.84 -8.66 -5.53
CA LYS A 76 -11.30 -10.04 -5.30
C LYS A 76 -10.66 -11.02 -6.28
N THR A 77 -10.58 -10.65 -7.56
CA THR A 77 -9.92 -11.47 -8.58
C THR A 77 -8.44 -11.66 -8.28
N LEU A 78 -7.71 -10.58 -7.95
CA LEU A 78 -6.31 -10.67 -7.56
C LEU A 78 -6.12 -11.56 -6.33
N LEU A 79 -6.95 -11.38 -5.30
CA LEU A 79 -6.88 -12.17 -4.07
C LEU A 79 -7.11 -13.66 -4.32
N LEU A 80 -8.16 -14.03 -5.07
CA LEU A 80 -8.47 -15.42 -5.41
C LEU A 80 -7.38 -16.06 -6.27
N ASN A 81 -6.71 -15.24 -7.09
CA ASN A 81 -5.60 -15.66 -7.91
C ASN A 81 -4.27 -15.63 -7.14
N ASN A 82 -4.23 -15.62 -5.80
CA ASN A 82 -2.99 -15.51 -5.02
C ASN A 82 -2.07 -14.35 -5.51
N LEU A 83 -2.67 -13.23 -5.90
CA LEU A 83 -1.97 -12.09 -6.51
C LEU A 83 -1.09 -12.51 -7.71
N VAL A 84 -1.58 -13.44 -8.57
CA VAL A 84 -0.84 -14.06 -9.69
C VAL A 84 0.21 -13.13 -10.29
N SER A 85 1.47 -13.49 -10.03
CA SER A 85 2.63 -13.00 -10.79
C SER A 85 2.52 -13.53 -12.21
N SER A 86 2.37 -12.61 -13.16
CA SER A 86 2.62 -12.86 -14.58
C SER A 86 3.38 -11.66 -15.11
N HIS A 87 4.67 -11.62 -14.82
CA HIS A 87 5.51 -10.55 -15.34
C HIS A 87 5.49 -10.55 -16.87
N SER A 88 5.21 -9.39 -17.44
CA SER A 88 5.72 -9.07 -18.77
C SER A 88 7.22 -8.79 -18.65
N LEU A 89 8.00 -9.25 -19.64
CA LEU A 89 9.45 -9.03 -19.69
C LEU A 89 9.74 -7.51 -19.61
N GLY A 90 10.31 -7.05 -18.49
CA GLY A 90 10.69 -5.64 -18.27
C GLY A 90 9.81 -4.84 -17.30
N ALA A 91 8.89 -5.45 -16.56
CA ALA A 91 8.12 -4.75 -15.53
C ALA A 91 9.00 -4.33 -14.33
N ASN A 92 8.85 -3.09 -13.87
CA ASN A 92 9.48 -2.55 -12.64
C ASN A 92 8.70 -2.91 -11.36
N CYS A 93 7.67 -3.74 -11.47
CA CYS A 93 6.86 -4.17 -10.34
C CYS A 93 7.62 -5.29 -9.62
N GLU A 94 7.89 -5.13 -8.33
CA GLU A 94 8.46 -6.22 -7.54
C GLU A 94 7.49 -7.42 -7.55
N ASP A 95 8.04 -8.64 -7.52
CA ASP A 95 7.22 -9.80 -7.24
C ASP A 95 6.48 -9.57 -5.91
N PHE A 96 5.19 -9.90 -5.87
CA PHE A 96 4.45 -10.08 -4.62
C PHE A 96 4.98 -11.35 -3.91
N ASN A 97 6.27 -11.36 -3.59
CA ASN A 97 7.00 -12.43 -2.89
C ASN A 97 7.13 -12.12 -1.40
N GLU A 98 6.75 -10.93 -0.94
CA GLU A 98 6.41 -10.79 0.47
C GLU A 98 5.16 -11.62 0.71
N ASP A 99 5.21 -12.51 1.70
CA ASP A 99 4.06 -13.20 2.29
C ASP A 99 3.03 -12.16 2.70
N SER A 100 2.27 -11.66 1.72
CA SER A 100 1.09 -10.84 1.95
C SER A 100 0.25 -11.63 2.94
N LEU A 101 -0.40 -10.93 3.88
CA LEU A 101 -1.24 -11.50 4.95
C LEU A 101 -2.45 -12.26 4.36
N MET A 102 -2.18 -13.35 3.64
CA MET A 102 -3.11 -14.21 2.92
C MET A 102 -3.63 -15.25 3.90
N SER A 103 -4.18 -14.78 5.02
CA SER A 103 -5.06 -15.63 5.79
C SER A 103 -6.45 -15.56 5.15
N TYR A 104 -6.75 -16.53 4.29
CA TYR A 104 -8.11 -16.78 3.78
C TYR A 104 -9.14 -17.05 4.89
N LYS A 105 -8.68 -17.18 6.14
CA LYS A 105 -9.49 -17.43 7.34
C LYS A 105 -10.66 -16.46 7.49
N HIS A 106 -10.49 -15.22 7.03
CA HIS A 106 -11.55 -14.20 7.09
C HIS A 106 -12.26 -13.94 5.76
N LEU A 107 -11.81 -14.54 4.65
CA LEU A 107 -12.46 -14.35 3.34
C LEU A 107 -13.85 -14.98 3.32
N PHE A 108 -14.03 -16.10 4.01
CA PHE A 108 -15.30 -16.84 4.09
C PHE A 108 -16.08 -16.58 5.39
N SER A 109 -15.58 -15.73 6.30
CA SER A 109 -16.28 -15.44 7.56
C SER A 109 -17.48 -14.51 7.40
N PHE A 110 -17.76 -14.01 6.19
CA PHE A 110 -19.00 -13.34 5.86
C PHE A 110 -20.13 -14.37 5.63
N GLN A 111 -20.57 -15.05 6.69
CA GLN A 111 -21.85 -15.75 6.65
C GLN A 111 -22.98 -14.76 7.01
N GLN A 112 -23.75 -14.43 5.98
CA GLN A 112 -25.14 -13.93 5.95
C GLN A 112 -25.58 -13.01 7.09
N GLU A 113 -25.64 -11.70 6.83
CA GLU A 113 -26.72 -10.91 7.43
C GLU A 113 -28.03 -11.49 6.88
N GLU A 114 -28.80 -12.17 7.74
CA GLU A 114 -30.16 -12.58 7.40
C GLU A 114 -30.98 -11.34 7.06
N TYR A 115 -31.31 -11.15 5.78
CA TYR A 115 -32.36 -10.22 5.41
C TYR A 115 -33.67 -10.71 6.04
N PRO A 116 -34.38 -9.88 6.83
CA PRO A 116 -35.65 -10.29 7.39
C PRO A 116 -36.61 -10.64 6.26
N LYS A 117 -37.14 -11.87 6.28
CA LYS A 117 -38.15 -12.32 5.32
C LYS A 117 -39.35 -11.38 5.41
N PRO A 118 -39.88 -10.86 4.29
CA PRO A 118 -41.08 -10.05 4.33
C PRO A 118 -42.23 -10.90 4.88
N THR A 119 -42.86 -10.40 5.94
CA THR A 119 -44.07 -10.97 6.51
C THR A 119 -45.18 -10.87 5.47
N SER A 120 -45.59 -12.01 4.91
CA SER A 120 -46.84 -12.13 4.17
C SER A 120 -48.00 -11.97 5.15
N THR A 121 -48.71 -10.84 5.06
CA THR A 121 -50.07 -10.68 5.56
C THR A 121 -51.06 -10.86 4.43
#